data_AF-A0A519SF84-F1
#
_entry.id   AF-A0A519SF84-F1
#
_cell.length_a   1.000
_cell.length_b   1.000
_cell.length_c   1.000
_cell.angle_alpha   90.00
_cell.angle_beta   90.00
_cell.angle_gamma   90.00
#
_symmetry.space_group_name_H-M   'P 1'
#
loop_
_entity.id
_entity.type
_entity.pdbx_description
1 polymer ?
#
loop_
_entity_poly.entity_id
_entity_poly.type
_entity_poly.pdbx_seq_one_letter_code
_entity_poly.pdbx_strand_id
1 'polypeptide(L)'
;MWIADYNKMKLANKFYAKNWETMYPINTYTNSTADEKAYEGKNSTFPHLLAQNIDKNFDAIRSTPYGNTITLDLAKLAILSEDLGQDNITDFLAVSCSSTDYVGHAYGPNSVELEDTYLRLDKDFEDFFNYLDKKVGRGNYTVFLSADHAVAHVPGFMKENKLPAGIVSDRDIVFKLNAFLNEKFKVNNVVLKSMNNQIHFDHDKTDNGSVSFDVIKAASIEFLKRLDGFANVVDVSRVSLATLPEVQKRMITNGYNARRSGDLYYILNPNWFNGSSTGTTHGNWNPYDAHIPLVFMGWGIKPGATNKTHYMTDIAPTLAALLHIQMPNGTVGEPITEITNK
;
A
#
# COMPACT_ATOMS: atom_id res chain seq x y z
N MET A 1 -18.72 -21.18 -18.47
CA MET A 1 -18.49 -20.32 -17.29
C MET A 1 -17.66 -19.14 -17.79
N TRP A 2 -18.20 -17.93 -17.71
CA TRP A 2 -17.67 -16.74 -18.41
C TRP A 2 -16.19 -16.46 -18.08
N ILE A 3 -15.74 -16.72 -16.85
CA ILE A 3 -14.34 -16.52 -16.45
C ILE A 3 -13.36 -17.48 -17.16
N ALA A 4 -13.78 -18.73 -17.40
CA ALA A 4 -12.94 -19.69 -18.11
C ALA A 4 -12.77 -19.30 -19.59
N ASP A 5 -13.79 -18.69 -20.19
CA ASP A 5 -13.75 -18.20 -21.57
C ASP A 5 -12.92 -16.91 -21.67
N TYR A 6 -13.02 -16.01 -20.68
CA TYR A 6 -12.13 -14.86 -20.53
C TYR A 6 -10.65 -15.27 -20.45
N ASN A 7 -10.33 -16.25 -19.61
CA ASN A 7 -8.95 -16.72 -19.44
C ASN A 7 -8.35 -17.30 -20.72
N LYS A 8 -9.14 -17.96 -21.57
CA LYS A 8 -8.69 -18.47 -22.88
C LYS A 8 -8.25 -17.36 -23.84
N MET A 9 -8.74 -16.13 -23.66
CA MET A 9 -8.35 -14.98 -24.49
C MET A 9 -6.91 -14.53 -24.26
N LYS A 10 -6.30 -14.92 -23.13
CA LYS A 10 -4.92 -14.58 -22.74
C LYS A 10 -4.58 -13.10 -22.98
N LEU A 11 -5.42 -12.20 -22.46
CA LEU A 11 -5.33 -10.76 -22.78
C LEU A 11 -3.96 -10.15 -22.52
N ALA A 12 -3.23 -10.60 -21.50
CA ALA A 12 -1.86 -10.17 -21.25
C ALA A 12 -0.95 -10.33 -22.48
N ASN A 13 -1.05 -11.42 -23.25
CA ASN A 13 -0.25 -11.60 -24.47
C ASN A 13 -0.56 -10.53 -25.53
N LYS A 14 -1.81 -10.07 -25.63
CA LYS A 14 -2.20 -8.99 -26.56
C LYS A 14 -1.57 -7.66 -26.16
N PHE A 15 -1.47 -7.39 -24.86
CA PHE A 15 -0.82 -6.18 -24.34
C PHE A 15 0.70 -6.27 -24.42
N TYR A 16 1.29 -7.42 -24.14
CA TYR A 16 2.73 -7.65 -24.33
C TYR A 16 3.16 -7.42 -25.78
N ALA A 17 2.35 -7.83 -26.75
CA ALA A 17 2.62 -7.57 -28.17
C ALA A 17 2.60 -6.08 -28.54
N LYS A 18 1.95 -5.22 -27.73
CA LYS A 18 1.94 -3.76 -27.92
C LYS A 18 3.15 -3.07 -27.29
N ASN A 19 3.95 -3.76 -26.48
CA ASN A 19 4.95 -3.14 -25.58
C ASN A 19 4.32 -2.07 -24.68
N TRP A 20 5.12 -1.35 -23.91
CA TRP A 20 4.67 -0.19 -23.15
C TRP A 20 5.48 1.04 -23.56
N GLU A 21 4.78 1.95 -24.24
CA GLU A 21 5.22 3.30 -24.62
C GLU A 21 4.41 4.34 -23.83
N THR A 22 4.92 5.55 -23.66
CA THR A 22 4.17 6.63 -23.01
C THR A 22 2.90 6.95 -23.82
N MET A 23 1.78 7.17 -23.13
CA MET A 23 0.48 7.50 -23.74
C MET A 23 0.51 8.84 -24.48
N TYR A 24 1.26 9.81 -23.94
CA TYR A 24 1.52 11.10 -24.58
C TYR A 24 3.00 11.22 -24.97
N PRO A 25 3.39 12.21 -25.79
CA PRO A 25 4.80 12.48 -26.04
C PRO A 25 5.57 12.67 -24.71
N ILE A 26 6.68 11.94 -24.53
CA ILE A 26 7.40 11.87 -23.24
C ILE A 26 7.83 13.25 -22.70
N ASN A 27 8.07 14.22 -23.57
CA ASN A 27 8.40 15.60 -23.18
C ASN A 27 7.23 16.37 -22.52
N THR A 28 6.02 15.81 -22.47
CA THR A 28 4.86 16.39 -21.79
C THR A 28 4.73 15.94 -20.33
N TYR A 29 5.52 14.96 -19.89
CA TYR A 29 5.53 14.39 -18.53
C TYR A 29 6.30 15.31 -17.57
N THR A 30 5.80 16.53 -17.43
CA THR A 30 6.47 17.62 -16.70
C THR A 30 6.35 17.51 -15.18
N ASN A 31 5.55 16.57 -14.67
CA ASN A 31 5.44 16.27 -13.23
C ASN A 31 6.37 15.13 -12.79
N SER A 32 7.05 14.50 -13.75
CA SER A 32 8.04 13.44 -13.52
C SER A 32 9.47 13.98 -13.55
N THR A 33 10.40 13.19 -13.04
CA THR A 33 11.82 13.41 -13.30
C THR A 33 12.19 13.02 -14.73
N ALA A 34 13.46 13.20 -15.12
CA ALA A 34 13.96 12.64 -16.36
C ALA A 34 13.70 11.13 -16.42
N ASP A 35 13.51 10.61 -17.64
CA ASP A 35 13.18 9.20 -17.90
C ASP A 35 14.19 8.23 -17.28
N GLU A 36 15.49 8.54 -17.36
CA GLU A 36 16.52 7.69 -16.76
C GLU A 36 17.00 8.25 -15.40
N LYS A 37 16.70 7.53 -14.32
CA LYS A 37 17.29 7.80 -13.00
C LYS A 37 17.94 6.56 -12.37
N ALA A 38 19.12 6.75 -11.78
CA ALA A 38 19.88 5.67 -11.14
C ALA A 38 19.20 5.05 -9.90
N TYR A 39 18.13 5.67 -9.41
CA TYR A 39 17.35 5.21 -8.27
C TYR A 39 16.02 4.56 -8.69
N GLU A 40 15.71 4.50 -9.97
CA GLU A 40 14.64 3.65 -10.48
C GLU A 40 15.14 2.19 -10.59
N GLY A 41 14.22 1.25 -10.75
CA GLY A 41 14.52 -0.17 -10.94
C GLY A 41 15.28 -0.46 -12.24
N LYS A 42 15.46 -1.75 -12.56
CA LYS A 42 16.15 -2.13 -13.79
C LYS A 42 15.29 -1.83 -15.02
N ASN A 43 15.94 -1.42 -16.12
CA ASN A 43 15.28 -1.07 -17.38
C ASN A 43 14.23 0.02 -17.16
N SER A 44 14.64 1.18 -16.66
CA SER A 44 13.76 2.30 -16.30
C SER A 44 13.71 3.38 -17.36
N THR A 45 13.69 3.00 -18.63
CA THR A 45 13.55 3.98 -19.72
C THR A 45 12.57 3.46 -20.75
N PHE A 46 11.80 4.38 -21.33
CA PHE A 46 10.88 4.05 -22.40
C PHE A 46 11.63 3.87 -23.74
N PRO A 47 11.17 2.96 -24.62
CA PRO A 47 10.01 2.07 -24.46
C PRO A 47 10.34 0.77 -23.71
N HIS A 48 9.39 0.30 -22.91
CA HIS A 48 9.47 -1.00 -22.23
C HIS A 48 9.03 -2.13 -23.17
N LEU A 49 10.00 -2.91 -23.65
CA LEU A 49 9.73 -4.08 -24.50
C LEU A 49 9.14 -5.21 -23.65
N LEU A 50 7.98 -5.73 -24.04
CA LEU A 50 7.24 -6.75 -23.29
C LEU A 50 7.01 -8.05 -24.07
N ALA A 51 7.26 -8.06 -25.38
CA ALA A 51 7.01 -9.21 -26.26
C ALA A 51 7.71 -10.50 -25.79
N GLN A 52 8.84 -10.39 -25.08
CA GLN A 52 9.54 -11.52 -24.49
C GLN A 52 8.74 -12.26 -23.41
N ASN A 53 7.67 -11.67 -22.88
CA ASN A 53 6.81 -12.27 -21.85
C ASN A 53 5.67 -13.12 -22.43
N ILE A 54 5.40 -13.04 -23.74
CA ILE A 54 4.32 -13.77 -24.42
C ILE A 54 4.45 -15.28 -24.16
N ASP A 55 3.38 -15.88 -23.62
CA ASP A 55 3.28 -17.29 -23.23
C ASP A 55 4.39 -17.80 -22.28
N LYS A 56 5.17 -16.89 -21.68
CA LYS A 56 6.31 -17.21 -20.81
C LYS A 56 6.16 -16.66 -19.40
N ASN A 57 5.71 -15.41 -19.27
CA ASN A 57 5.59 -14.74 -17.99
C ASN A 57 4.33 -13.87 -17.94
N PHE A 58 3.23 -14.45 -17.47
CA PHE A 58 1.98 -13.72 -17.28
C PHE A 58 2.00 -12.79 -16.06
N ASP A 59 2.96 -12.95 -15.14
CA ASP A 59 3.05 -12.14 -13.92
C ASP A 59 3.58 -10.72 -14.21
N ALA A 60 4.44 -10.58 -15.22
CA ALA A 60 5.03 -9.29 -15.62
C ALA A 60 3.98 -8.20 -15.93
N ILE A 61 2.76 -8.57 -16.31
CA ILE A 61 1.66 -7.63 -16.61
C ILE A 61 1.31 -6.78 -15.40
N ARG A 62 1.53 -7.29 -14.17
CA ARG A 62 1.25 -6.56 -12.92
C ARG A 62 2.06 -5.28 -12.84
N SER A 63 3.31 -5.30 -13.31
CA SER A 63 4.22 -4.15 -13.36
C SER A 63 4.08 -3.31 -14.63
N THR A 64 2.90 -3.29 -15.25
CA THR A 64 2.57 -2.46 -16.42
C THR A 64 1.18 -1.86 -16.24
N PRO A 65 0.86 -0.71 -16.86
CA PRO A 65 -0.47 -0.11 -16.76
C PRO A 65 -1.59 -1.04 -17.24
N TYR A 66 -1.27 -1.97 -18.15
CA TYR A 66 -2.24 -2.91 -18.71
C TYR A 66 -2.83 -3.89 -17.69
N GLY A 67 -2.18 -4.10 -16.54
CA GLY A 67 -2.76 -4.89 -15.46
C GLY A 67 -4.04 -4.26 -14.89
N ASN A 68 -4.07 -2.94 -14.79
CA ASN A 68 -5.28 -2.20 -14.40
C ASN A 68 -6.35 -2.27 -15.48
N THR A 69 -5.99 -2.09 -16.76
CA THR A 69 -6.93 -2.21 -17.89
C THR A 69 -7.61 -3.59 -17.90
N ILE A 70 -6.83 -4.68 -17.79
CA ILE A 70 -7.36 -6.06 -17.70
C ILE A 70 -8.28 -6.23 -16.50
N THR A 71 -7.96 -5.61 -15.38
CA THR A 71 -8.76 -5.71 -14.15
C THR A 71 -10.11 -5.01 -14.32
N LEU A 72 -10.14 -3.81 -14.89
CA LEU A 72 -11.37 -3.06 -15.14
C LEU A 72 -12.19 -3.67 -16.29
N ASP A 73 -11.55 -4.23 -17.32
CA ASP A 73 -12.22 -5.03 -18.36
C ASP A 73 -12.91 -6.26 -17.78
N LEU A 74 -12.23 -6.96 -16.86
CA LEU A 74 -12.82 -8.10 -16.16
C LEU A 74 -13.98 -7.68 -15.26
N ALA A 75 -13.88 -6.53 -14.58
CA ALA A 75 -14.96 -5.97 -13.78
C ALA A 75 -16.21 -5.66 -14.62
N LYS A 76 -16.06 -5.07 -15.81
CA LYS A 76 -17.17 -4.88 -16.76
C LYS A 76 -17.81 -6.20 -17.17
N LEU A 77 -16.99 -7.23 -17.42
CA LEU A 77 -17.50 -8.55 -17.77
C LEU A 77 -18.24 -9.22 -16.61
N ALA A 78 -17.77 -9.05 -15.37
CA ALA A 78 -18.45 -9.55 -14.16
C ALA A 78 -19.82 -8.90 -14.01
N ILE A 79 -19.92 -7.57 -14.15
CA ILE A 79 -21.19 -6.84 -14.10
C ILE A 79 -22.18 -7.40 -15.14
N LEU A 80 -21.72 -7.64 -16.36
CA LEU A 80 -22.56 -8.21 -17.41
C LEU A 80 -22.98 -9.65 -17.14
N SER A 81 -22.06 -10.47 -16.65
CA SER A 81 -22.25 -11.93 -16.58
C SER A 81 -23.03 -12.38 -15.35
N GLU A 82 -23.01 -11.56 -14.30
CA GLU A 82 -23.69 -11.81 -13.02
C GLU A 82 -24.90 -10.87 -12.83
N ASP A 83 -25.31 -10.13 -13.88
CA ASP A 83 -26.44 -9.20 -13.87
C ASP A 83 -26.39 -8.18 -12.70
N LEU A 84 -25.19 -7.68 -12.36
CA LEU A 84 -25.01 -6.78 -11.23
C LEU A 84 -25.70 -5.42 -11.48
N GLY A 85 -26.52 -5.00 -10.52
CA GLY A 85 -27.27 -3.75 -10.57
C GLY A 85 -28.38 -3.73 -11.62
N GLN A 86 -28.88 -4.90 -12.05
CA GLN A 86 -29.98 -5.01 -13.02
C GLN A 86 -31.38 -5.08 -12.37
N ASP A 87 -31.46 -5.22 -11.04
CA ASP A 87 -32.70 -5.17 -10.29
C ASP A 87 -32.61 -4.21 -9.07
N ASN A 88 -33.53 -4.33 -8.12
CA ASN A 88 -33.61 -3.46 -6.94
C ASN A 88 -32.90 -4.05 -5.71
N ILE A 89 -32.20 -5.16 -5.83
CA ILE A 89 -31.37 -5.77 -4.78
C ILE A 89 -29.96 -5.20 -4.94
N THR A 90 -29.41 -4.63 -3.87
CA THR A 90 -28.08 -4.03 -3.93
C THR A 90 -26.99 -5.10 -4.05
N ASP A 91 -26.25 -5.07 -5.15
CA ASP A 91 -25.00 -5.81 -5.34
C ASP A 91 -23.78 -5.02 -4.84
N PHE A 92 -22.67 -5.72 -4.60
CA PHE A 92 -21.40 -5.10 -4.20
C PHE A 92 -20.23 -5.67 -5.01
N LEU A 93 -19.53 -4.80 -5.74
CA LEU A 93 -18.33 -5.14 -6.50
C LEU A 93 -17.12 -4.38 -5.93
N ALA A 94 -16.11 -5.12 -5.50
CA ALA A 94 -14.82 -4.56 -5.06
C ALA A 94 -13.75 -4.86 -6.12
N VAL A 95 -13.11 -3.81 -6.64
CA VAL A 95 -12.07 -3.91 -7.67
C VAL A 95 -10.82 -3.20 -7.18
N SER A 96 -9.67 -3.88 -7.25
CA SER A 96 -8.37 -3.33 -6.85
C SER A 96 -7.46 -3.17 -8.05
N CYS A 97 -7.09 -1.93 -8.37
CA CYS A 97 -6.15 -1.60 -9.44
C CYS A 97 -4.70 -1.66 -8.92
N SER A 98 -4.12 -2.86 -8.89
CA SER A 98 -2.83 -3.10 -8.23
C SER A 98 -1.59 -2.67 -9.04
N SER A 99 -1.71 -2.35 -10.32
CA SER A 99 -0.52 -2.02 -11.12
C SER A 99 0.16 -0.72 -10.72
N THR A 100 -0.56 0.21 -10.10
CA THR A 100 0.02 1.44 -9.52
C THR A 100 1.02 1.11 -8.40
N ASP A 101 0.75 0.09 -7.59
CA ASP A 101 1.65 -0.37 -6.53
C ASP A 101 2.90 -1.04 -7.12
N TYR A 102 2.73 -2.00 -8.06
CA TYR A 102 3.87 -2.68 -8.67
C TYR A 102 4.78 -1.74 -9.48
N VAL A 103 4.21 -0.80 -10.24
CA VAL A 103 4.96 0.23 -10.96
C VAL A 103 5.60 1.20 -9.96
N GLY A 104 4.85 1.64 -8.95
CA GLY A 104 5.37 2.52 -7.90
C GLY A 104 6.56 1.92 -7.16
N HIS A 105 6.47 0.66 -6.75
CA HIS A 105 7.58 -0.06 -6.11
C HIS A 105 8.83 -0.12 -6.99
N ALA A 106 8.67 -0.32 -8.30
CA ALA A 106 9.80 -0.45 -9.23
C ALA A 106 10.47 0.90 -9.51
N TYR A 107 9.70 1.97 -9.73
CA TYR A 107 10.23 3.23 -10.28
C TYR A 107 10.12 4.41 -9.30
N GLY A 108 9.11 4.42 -8.44
CA GLY A 108 8.87 5.48 -7.47
C GLY A 108 7.85 6.54 -7.91
N PRO A 109 7.40 7.41 -6.98
CA PRO A 109 6.30 8.34 -7.23
C PRO A 109 6.60 9.49 -8.17
N ASN A 110 7.86 9.63 -8.61
CA ASN A 110 8.33 10.74 -9.44
C ASN A 110 8.74 10.29 -10.84
N SER A 111 8.53 9.03 -11.21
CA SER A 111 8.96 8.50 -12.50
C SER A 111 7.93 8.71 -13.60
N VAL A 112 8.41 8.74 -14.85
CA VAL A 112 7.56 8.81 -16.05
C VAL A 112 6.61 7.61 -16.10
N GLU A 113 7.07 6.43 -15.69
CA GLU A 113 6.25 5.21 -15.62
C GLU A 113 5.02 5.34 -14.74
N LEU A 114 5.18 5.95 -13.55
CA LEU A 114 4.05 6.06 -12.64
C LEU A 114 3.07 7.15 -13.11
N GLU A 115 3.57 8.29 -13.62
CA GLU A 115 2.71 9.30 -14.25
C GLU A 115 1.92 8.69 -15.43
N ASP A 116 2.58 7.93 -16.32
CA ASP A 116 1.92 7.23 -17.44
C ASP A 116 0.88 6.22 -16.96
N THR A 117 1.18 5.51 -15.87
CA THR A 117 0.26 4.53 -15.28
C THR A 117 -1.02 5.20 -14.77
N TYR A 118 -0.91 6.36 -14.12
CA TYR A 118 -2.07 7.12 -13.67
C TYR A 118 -2.85 7.77 -14.81
N LEU A 119 -2.17 8.30 -15.83
CA LEU A 119 -2.84 8.87 -17.01
C LEU A 119 -3.66 7.81 -17.77
N ARG A 120 -3.14 6.58 -17.87
CA ARG A 120 -3.88 5.46 -18.45
C ARG A 120 -5.01 4.97 -17.54
N LEU A 121 -4.77 4.90 -16.23
CA LEU A 121 -5.79 4.51 -15.27
C LEU A 121 -6.97 5.51 -15.26
N ASP A 122 -6.71 6.81 -15.39
CA ASP A 122 -7.74 7.85 -15.54
C ASP A 122 -8.64 7.54 -16.75
N LYS A 123 -8.04 7.21 -17.90
CA LYS A 123 -8.79 6.83 -19.11
C LYS A 123 -9.58 5.53 -18.93
N ASP A 124 -9.01 4.55 -18.25
CA ASP A 124 -9.69 3.29 -17.95
C ASP A 124 -10.87 3.50 -16.98
N PHE A 125 -10.75 4.42 -16.01
CA PHE A 125 -11.86 4.82 -15.15
C PHE A 125 -12.95 5.56 -15.92
N GLU A 126 -12.60 6.46 -16.84
CA GLU A 126 -13.57 7.11 -17.72
C GLU A 126 -14.40 6.06 -18.49
N ASP A 127 -13.74 5.06 -19.09
CA ASP A 127 -14.44 3.98 -19.80
C ASP A 127 -15.30 3.12 -18.86
N PHE A 128 -14.79 2.80 -17.67
CA PHE A 128 -15.51 2.03 -16.67
C PHE A 128 -16.78 2.75 -16.18
N PHE A 129 -16.70 4.05 -15.85
CA PHE A 129 -17.86 4.81 -15.40
C PHE A 129 -18.86 5.04 -16.54
N ASN A 130 -18.40 5.27 -17.78
CA ASN A 130 -19.27 5.31 -18.94
C ASN A 130 -19.99 3.97 -19.19
N TYR A 131 -19.34 2.84 -18.86
CA TYR A 131 -19.96 1.53 -18.90
C TYR A 131 -21.03 1.37 -17.82
N LEU A 132 -20.76 1.78 -16.57
CA LEU A 132 -21.75 1.79 -15.49
C LEU A 132 -22.97 2.66 -15.83
N ASP A 133 -22.74 3.85 -16.36
CA ASP A 133 -23.82 4.76 -16.80
C ASP A 133 -24.75 4.09 -17.83
N LYS A 134 -24.21 3.24 -18.72
CA LYS A 134 -24.98 2.51 -19.73
C LYS A 134 -25.64 1.25 -19.21
N LYS A 135 -25.02 0.54 -18.26
CA LYS A 135 -25.47 -0.78 -17.80
C LYS A 135 -26.32 -0.75 -16.53
N VAL A 136 -25.96 0.08 -15.57
CA VAL A 136 -26.67 0.23 -14.29
C VAL A 136 -27.56 1.49 -14.30
N GLY A 137 -27.10 2.52 -15.02
CA GLY A 137 -27.80 3.80 -15.12
C GLY A 137 -27.19 4.83 -14.16
N ARG A 138 -26.94 6.04 -14.70
CA ARG A 138 -26.43 7.16 -13.90
C ARG A 138 -27.36 7.44 -12.71
N GLY A 139 -26.78 7.47 -11.52
CA GLY A 139 -27.52 7.72 -10.27
C GLY A 139 -28.10 6.47 -9.61
N ASN A 140 -27.91 5.28 -10.20
CA ASN A 140 -28.32 3.99 -9.62
C ASN A 140 -27.15 3.20 -9.00
N TYR A 141 -25.93 3.74 -9.04
CA TYR A 141 -24.76 3.14 -8.42
C TYR A 141 -24.03 4.17 -7.56
N THR A 142 -23.34 3.70 -6.52
CA THR A 142 -22.40 4.49 -5.71
C THR A 142 -21.00 3.93 -5.89
N VAL A 143 -20.03 4.79 -6.17
CA VAL A 143 -18.60 4.47 -6.17
C VAL A 143 -17.97 5.11 -4.93
N PHE A 144 -17.16 4.35 -4.21
CA PHE A 144 -16.14 4.91 -3.33
C PHE A 144 -14.78 4.48 -3.89
N LEU A 145 -13.89 5.45 -4.10
CA LEU A 145 -12.53 5.23 -4.56
C LEU A 145 -11.58 5.68 -3.47
N SER A 146 -10.68 4.78 -3.08
CA SER A 146 -9.66 5.02 -2.07
C SER A 146 -8.37 4.32 -2.46
N ALA A 147 -7.30 4.57 -1.71
CA ALA A 147 -6.12 3.71 -1.70
C ALA A 147 -6.06 2.92 -0.38
N ASP A 148 -5.40 1.78 -0.40
CA ASP A 148 -5.01 1.02 0.79
C ASP A 148 -3.79 1.63 1.50
N HIS A 149 -2.92 2.29 0.74
CA HIS A 149 -1.85 3.15 1.22
C HIS A 149 -1.37 4.10 0.11
N ALA A 150 -0.50 5.04 0.46
CA ALA A 150 0.29 5.82 -0.48
C ALA A 150 1.73 5.26 -0.55
N VAL A 151 2.74 6.10 -0.75
CA VAL A 151 4.12 5.63 -0.89
C VAL A 151 5.14 6.73 -0.58
N ALA A 152 6.29 6.33 -0.04
CA ALA A 152 7.43 7.21 0.13
C ALA A 152 8.09 7.60 -1.21
N HIS A 153 8.79 8.73 -1.23
CA HIS A 153 9.74 9.02 -2.30
C HIS A 153 10.94 8.08 -2.24
N VAL A 154 11.55 7.82 -3.41
CA VAL A 154 12.78 7.04 -3.50
C VAL A 154 13.93 7.75 -2.76
N PRO A 155 14.75 7.07 -1.93
CA PRO A 155 15.84 7.72 -1.21
C PRO A 155 16.86 8.43 -2.10
N GLY A 156 17.10 7.90 -3.31
CA GLY A 156 17.93 8.54 -4.32
C GLY A 156 17.36 9.88 -4.82
N PHE A 157 16.06 9.96 -5.09
CA PHE A 157 15.36 11.21 -5.44
C PHE A 157 15.47 12.24 -4.31
N MET A 158 15.26 11.80 -3.07
CA MET A 158 15.37 12.68 -1.90
C MET A 158 16.79 13.24 -1.74
N LYS A 159 17.81 12.39 -1.91
CA LYS A 159 19.22 12.80 -1.85
C LYS A 159 19.58 13.76 -2.98
N GLU A 160 19.13 13.53 -4.20
CA GLU A 160 19.30 14.46 -5.34
C GLU A 160 18.74 15.86 -4.99
N ASN A 161 17.61 15.89 -4.29
CA ASN A 161 16.93 17.11 -3.85
C ASN A 161 17.35 17.60 -2.45
N LYS A 162 18.46 17.10 -1.90
CA LYS A 162 19.05 17.52 -0.61
C LYS A 162 18.11 17.35 0.60
N LEU A 163 17.22 16.37 0.54
CA LEU A 163 16.31 16.00 1.63
C LEU A 163 16.83 14.76 2.36
N PRO A 164 16.62 14.67 3.69
CA PRO A 164 17.02 13.50 4.46
C PRO A 164 16.14 12.30 4.09
N ALA A 165 16.79 11.17 3.81
CA ALA A 165 16.17 9.88 3.54
C ALA A 165 17.21 8.78 3.74
N GLY A 166 16.76 7.54 3.84
CA GLY A 166 17.65 6.39 3.97
C GLY A 166 16.91 5.07 3.92
N ILE A 167 17.67 3.99 4.07
CA ILE A 167 17.14 2.63 4.12
C ILE A 167 17.70 1.89 5.32
N VAL A 168 16.90 0.97 5.85
CA VAL A 168 17.34 -0.05 6.80
C VAL A 168 17.13 -1.43 6.19
N SER A 169 17.79 -2.45 6.75
CA SER A 169 17.65 -3.85 6.32
C SER A 169 17.25 -4.72 7.50
N ASP A 170 16.13 -5.45 7.37
CA ASP A 170 15.66 -6.36 8.42
C ASP A 170 16.71 -7.41 8.78
N ARG A 171 17.41 -7.92 7.76
CA ARG A 171 18.49 -8.89 7.95
C ARG A 171 19.63 -8.29 8.78
N ASP A 172 20.02 -7.06 8.50
CA ASP A 172 21.08 -6.37 9.23
C ASP A 172 20.65 -6.04 10.67
N ILE A 173 19.40 -5.63 10.88
CA ILE A 173 18.81 -5.41 12.21
C ILE A 173 18.88 -6.70 13.04
N VAL A 174 18.39 -7.83 12.51
CA VAL A 174 18.41 -9.13 13.19
C VAL A 174 19.84 -9.57 13.49
N PHE A 175 20.75 -9.44 12.52
CA PHE A 175 22.15 -9.83 12.68
C PHE A 175 22.84 -9.02 13.79
N LYS A 176 22.76 -7.68 13.71
CA LYS A 176 23.36 -6.77 14.69
C LYS A 176 22.79 -6.95 16.08
N LEU A 177 21.46 -7.10 16.20
CA LEU A 177 20.81 -7.26 17.49
C LEU A 177 21.13 -8.61 18.15
N ASN A 178 21.15 -9.71 17.38
CA ASN A 178 21.59 -11.00 17.91
C ASN A 178 23.05 -10.99 18.35
N ALA A 179 23.94 -10.35 17.57
CA ALA A 179 25.35 -10.21 17.95
C ALA A 179 25.51 -9.44 19.27
N PHE A 180 24.80 -8.30 19.41
CA PHE A 180 24.79 -7.50 20.64
C PHE A 180 24.27 -8.28 21.85
N LEU A 181 23.13 -8.97 21.72
CA LEU A 181 22.54 -9.73 22.82
C LEU A 181 23.40 -10.92 23.22
N ASN A 182 24.07 -11.59 22.27
CA ASN A 182 25.02 -12.64 22.58
C ASN A 182 26.24 -12.09 23.30
N GLU A 183 26.81 -10.98 22.85
CA GLU A 183 27.97 -10.38 23.52
C GLU A 183 27.64 -10.01 24.97
N LYS A 184 26.50 -9.34 25.18
CA LYS A 184 26.07 -8.77 26.46
C LYS A 184 25.53 -9.82 27.45
N PHE A 185 24.76 -10.79 26.97
CA PHE A 185 24.01 -11.71 27.82
C PHE A 185 24.30 -13.19 27.56
N LYS A 186 25.15 -13.51 26.57
CA LYS A 186 25.43 -14.90 26.12
C LYS A 186 24.18 -15.62 25.61
N VAL A 187 23.22 -14.87 25.09
CA VAL A 187 21.98 -15.38 24.50
C VAL A 187 22.12 -15.39 22.98
N ASN A 188 22.09 -16.58 22.38
CA ASN A 188 22.30 -16.78 20.94
C ASN A 188 21.00 -16.92 20.16
N ASN A 189 20.91 -16.21 19.02
CA ASN A 189 19.83 -16.34 18.04
C ASN A 189 18.43 -16.25 18.68
N VAL A 190 18.23 -15.27 19.56
CA VAL A 190 16.95 -15.04 20.25
C VAL A 190 16.04 -14.11 19.49
N VAL A 191 16.58 -13.29 18.59
CA VAL A 191 15.78 -12.50 17.64
C VAL A 191 15.54 -13.37 16.41
N LEU A 192 14.27 -13.69 16.14
CA LEU A 192 13.87 -14.54 15.03
C LEU A 192 13.75 -13.76 13.73
N LYS A 193 13.13 -12.58 13.78
CA LYS A 193 12.85 -11.75 12.62
C LYS A 193 12.66 -10.28 12.98
N SER A 194 13.01 -9.43 12.03
CA SER A 194 12.54 -8.06 11.92
C SER A 194 11.60 -8.04 10.70
N MET A 195 10.38 -7.55 10.87
CA MET A 195 9.38 -7.48 9.80
C MET A 195 8.27 -6.51 10.22
N ASN A 196 7.68 -5.74 9.29
CA ASN A 196 6.57 -4.81 9.56
C ASN A 196 6.87 -3.87 10.73
N ASN A 197 8.10 -3.34 10.76
CA ASN A 197 8.59 -2.47 11.82
C ASN A 197 8.60 -3.12 13.22
N GLN A 198 8.59 -4.46 13.29
CA GLN A 198 8.50 -5.21 14.54
C GLN A 198 9.65 -6.20 14.68
N ILE A 199 10.11 -6.36 15.92
CA ILE A 199 11.09 -7.38 16.30
C ILE A 199 10.34 -8.53 16.97
N HIS A 200 10.53 -9.73 16.46
CA HIS A 200 9.99 -10.95 17.07
C HIS A 200 11.10 -11.73 17.74
N PHE A 201 10.90 -12.07 19.00
CA PHE A 201 11.81 -12.91 19.77
C PHE A 201 11.35 -14.36 19.80
N ASP A 202 12.29 -15.25 20.08
CA ASP A 202 12.06 -16.66 20.37
C ASP A 202 11.63 -16.79 21.84
N HIS A 203 10.32 -16.88 22.08
CA HIS A 203 9.77 -16.91 23.44
C HIS A 203 10.23 -18.13 24.23
N ASP A 204 10.43 -19.29 23.59
CA ASP A 204 10.94 -20.48 24.28
C ASP A 204 12.35 -20.23 24.84
N LYS A 205 13.19 -19.48 24.13
CA LYS A 205 14.53 -19.10 24.60
C LYS A 205 14.51 -17.99 25.64
N THR A 206 13.58 -17.04 25.55
CA THR A 206 13.50 -15.94 26.53
C THR A 206 12.88 -16.39 27.85
N ASP A 207 11.92 -17.30 27.80
CA ASP A 207 11.18 -17.76 28.98
C ASP A 207 11.98 -18.77 29.80
N ASN A 208 12.80 -19.59 29.14
CA ASN A 208 13.71 -20.55 29.79
C ASN A 208 15.14 -20.01 29.96
N GLY A 209 15.37 -18.73 29.66
CA GLY A 209 16.68 -18.10 29.67
C GLY A 209 17.16 -17.69 31.06
N SER A 210 18.48 -17.49 31.20
CA SER A 210 19.09 -16.95 32.43
C SER A 210 18.87 -15.45 32.63
N VAL A 211 18.37 -14.75 31.61
CA VAL A 211 18.09 -13.31 31.61
C VAL A 211 16.62 -13.11 31.31
N SER A 212 15.91 -12.37 32.17
CA SER A 212 14.48 -12.10 31.99
C SER A 212 14.19 -11.39 30.66
N PHE A 213 13.07 -11.72 30.03
CA PHE A 213 12.70 -11.12 28.74
C PHE A 213 12.57 -9.59 28.79
N ASP A 214 12.11 -9.02 29.91
CA ASP A 214 12.04 -7.56 30.08
C ASP A 214 13.43 -6.89 30.02
N VAL A 215 14.48 -7.53 30.55
CA VAL A 215 15.86 -7.03 30.45
C VAL A 215 16.38 -7.14 29.01
N ILE A 216 16.03 -8.22 28.30
CA ILE A 216 16.37 -8.37 26.87
C ILE A 216 15.71 -7.26 26.05
N LYS A 217 14.38 -7.06 26.20
CA LYS A 217 13.64 -6.00 25.51
C LYS A 217 14.22 -4.61 25.79
N ALA A 218 14.48 -4.29 27.06
CA ALA A 218 15.05 -2.99 27.43
C ALA A 218 16.42 -2.75 26.79
N ALA A 219 17.30 -3.76 26.78
CA ALA A 219 18.60 -3.66 26.13
C ALA A 219 18.48 -3.56 24.59
N SER A 220 17.55 -4.29 23.97
CA SER A 220 17.26 -4.22 22.55
C SER A 220 16.74 -2.84 22.13
N ILE A 221 15.84 -2.25 22.90
CA ILE A 221 15.32 -0.89 22.68
C ILE A 221 16.48 0.12 22.65
N GLU A 222 17.34 0.10 23.66
CA GLU A 222 18.46 1.04 23.78
C GLU A 222 19.53 0.84 22.70
N PHE A 223 19.73 -0.40 22.25
CA PHE A 223 20.63 -0.70 21.14
C PHE A 223 20.07 -0.18 19.81
N LEU A 224 18.82 -0.53 19.49
CA LEU A 224 18.19 -0.20 18.21
C LEU A 224 18.04 1.33 18.03
N LYS A 225 17.72 2.07 19.10
CA LYS A 225 17.66 3.55 19.07
C LYS A 225 18.97 4.23 18.67
N ARG A 226 20.12 3.53 18.75
CA ARG A 226 21.43 4.07 18.37
C ARG A 226 21.81 3.74 16.94
N LEU A 227 21.03 2.92 16.25
CA LEU A 227 21.26 2.63 14.83
C LEU A 227 20.79 3.81 13.98
N ASP A 228 21.54 4.11 12.92
CA ASP A 228 21.15 5.12 11.96
C ASP A 228 19.78 4.81 11.36
N GLY A 229 18.96 5.84 11.22
CA GLY A 229 17.61 5.72 10.68
C GLY A 229 16.52 5.42 11.69
N PHE A 230 16.86 5.07 12.94
CA PHE A 230 15.87 4.81 13.99
C PHE A 230 15.52 6.12 14.71
N ALA A 231 14.23 6.47 14.69
CA ALA A 231 13.71 7.60 15.45
C ALA A 231 13.35 7.18 16.88
N ASN A 232 12.73 6.00 17.04
CA ASN A 232 12.34 5.47 18.35
C ASN A 232 12.11 3.96 18.29
N VAL A 233 12.08 3.32 19.46
CA VAL A 233 11.72 1.89 19.61
C VAL A 233 10.93 1.74 20.91
N VAL A 234 9.82 1.01 20.85
CA VAL A 234 8.91 0.81 21.97
C VAL A 234 8.57 -0.66 22.16
N ASP A 235 8.31 -1.04 23.41
CA ASP A 235 7.67 -2.31 23.73
C ASP A 235 6.19 -2.22 23.34
N VAL A 236 5.75 -3.10 22.44
CA VAL A 236 4.39 -3.06 21.88
C VAL A 236 3.33 -3.26 22.97
N SER A 237 3.64 -4.05 24.01
CA SER A 237 2.73 -4.29 25.14
C SER A 237 2.62 -3.09 26.10
N ARG A 238 3.50 -2.08 25.96
CA ARG A 238 3.60 -0.91 26.84
C ARG A 238 3.52 0.42 26.09
N VAL A 239 2.92 0.43 24.90
CA VAL A 239 2.80 1.63 24.04
C VAL A 239 2.09 2.79 24.73
N SER A 240 1.12 2.52 25.59
CA SER A 240 0.39 3.55 26.36
C SER A 240 1.31 4.36 27.30
N LEU A 241 2.42 3.78 27.75
CA LEU A 241 3.40 4.40 28.63
C LEU A 241 4.55 5.07 27.87
N ALA A 242 4.64 4.86 26.55
CA ALA A 242 5.75 5.38 25.76
C ALA A 242 5.62 6.89 25.51
N THR A 243 6.74 7.60 25.54
CA THR A 243 6.80 9.01 25.11
C THR A 243 6.76 9.09 23.58
N LEU A 244 5.56 9.04 23.01
CA LEU A 244 5.28 9.16 21.58
C LEU A 244 4.16 10.17 21.32
N PRO A 245 4.16 10.86 20.16
CA PRO A 245 2.98 11.53 19.63
C PRO A 245 1.75 10.61 19.63
N GLU A 246 0.58 11.16 19.97
CA GLU A 246 -0.66 10.39 20.10
C GLU A 246 -1.06 9.67 18.80
N VAL A 247 -0.81 10.28 17.63
CA VAL A 247 -1.06 9.63 16.35
C VAL A 247 -0.26 8.34 16.18
N GLN A 248 1.01 8.32 16.59
CA GLN A 248 1.86 7.14 16.53
C GLN A 248 1.41 6.07 17.53
N LYS A 249 1.09 6.47 18.79
CA LYS A 249 0.55 5.53 19.77
C LYS A 249 -0.71 4.85 19.27
N ARG A 250 -1.65 5.63 18.74
CA ARG A 250 -2.91 5.11 18.19
C ARG A 250 -2.69 4.18 17.02
N MET A 251 -1.84 4.54 16.05
CA MET A 251 -1.58 3.69 14.89
C MET A 251 -0.88 2.37 15.27
N ILE A 252 0.09 2.42 16.19
CA ILE A 252 0.76 1.21 16.71
C ILE A 252 -0.25 0.34 17.47
N THR A 253 -1.09 0.95 18.31
CA THR A 253 -2.12 0.22 19.08
C THR A 253 -3.13 -0.43 18.15
N ASN A 254 -3.62 0.28 17.13
CA ASN A 254 -4.58 -0.26 16.17
C ASN A 254 -3.98 -1.32 15.25
N GLY A 255 -2.68 -1.24 14.94
CA GLY A 255 -1.96 -2.24 14.15
C GLY A 255 -1.51 -3.48 14.94
N TYR A 256 -1.70 -3.49 16.26
CA TYR A 256 -1.29 -4.59 17.12
C TYR A 256 -2.31 -5.74 17.10
N ASN A 257 -1.80 -6.95 16.89
CA ASN A 257 -2.54 -8.19 17.10
C ASN A 257 -1.79 -9.06 18.09
N ALA A 258 -2.41 -9.35 19.25
CA ALA A 258 -1.78 -10.06 20.36
C ALA A 258 -1.22 -11.46 20.03
N ARG A 259 -1.62 -12.07 18.92
CA ARG A 259 -1.16 -13.40 18.49
C ARG A 259 -0.21 -13.37 17.30
N ARG A 260 -0.03 -12.22 16.65
CA ARG A 260 0.65 -12.12 15.33
C ARG A 260 1.70 -11.02 15.26
N SER A 261 1.60 -10.01 16.12
CA SER A 261 2.58 -8.93 16.20
C SER A 261 3.83 -9.36 16.98
N GLY A 262 4.94 -8.67 16.71
CA GLY A 262 6.18 -8.80 17.46
C GLY A 262 6.15 -8.08 18.81
N ASP A 263 7.27 -8.15 19.51
CA ASP A 263 7.41 -7.72 20.89
C ASP A 263 7.84 -6.26 21.01
N LEU A 264 8.67 -5.81 20.06
CA LEU A 264 9.11 -4.42 19.95
C LEU A 264 8.62 -3.85 18.62
N TYR A 265 8.26 -2.57 18.61
CA TYR A 265 7.97 -1.79 17.41
C TYR A 265 9.01 -0.69 17.27
N TYR A 266 9.65 -0.60 16.10
CA TYR A 266 10.59 0.48 15.80
C TYR A 266 9.99 1.49 14.81
N ILE A 267 10.24 2.76 15.10
CA ILE A 267 9.83 3.88 14.27
C ILE A 267 11.09 4.41 13.61
N LEU A 268 11.08 4.50 12.28
CA LEU A 268 12.17 5.07 11.52
C LEU A 268 12.05 6.60 11.43
N ASN A 269 13.15 7.26 11.12
CA ASN A 269 13.15 8.67 10.75
C ASN A 269 12.26 8.89 9.51
N PRO A 270 11.65 10.08 9.35
CA PRO A 270 10.92 10.40 8.12
C PRO A 270 11.76 10.13 6.87
N ASN A 271 11.13 9.55 5.84
CA ASN A 271 11.75 9.10 4.57
C ASN A 271 12.80 7.99 4.73
N TRP A 272 12.80 7.29 5.86
CA TRP A 272 13.51 6.02 6.02
C TRP A 272 12.53 4.87 5.99
N PHE A 273 12.89 3.81 5.29
CA PHE A 273 12.09 2.60 5.22
C PHE A 273 12.97 1.35 5.13
N ASN A 274 12.37 0.20 5.36
CA ASN A 274 13.03 -1.07 5.09
C ASN A 274 12.95 -1.38 3.59
N GLY A 275 14.08 -1.51 2.89
CA GLY A 275 14.03 -1.80 1.47
C GLY A 275 15.37 -1.67 0.74
N SER A 276 15.25 -1.45 -0.57
CA SER A 276 16.36 -1.29 -1.52
C SER A 276 16.71 0.19 -1.74
N SER A 277 17.90 0.44 -2.29
CA SER A 277 18.32 1.78 -2.75
C SER A 277 17.64 2.23 -4.04
N THR A 278 16.95 1.34 -4.74
CA THR A 278 16.20 1.60 -5.97
C THR A 278 14.72 1.34 -5.74
N GLY A 279 13.86 2.08 -6.43
CA GLY A 279 12.42 2.00 -6.24
C GLY A 279 12.01 2.50 -4.84
N THR A 280 10.81 2.17 -4.42
CA THR A 280 10.29 2.63 -3.12
C THR A 280 9.43 1.57 -2.45
N THR A 281 8.94 1.88 -1.26
CA THR A 281 7.97 1.09 -0.51
C THR A 281 7.13 2.00 0.36
N HIS A 282 6.16 1.39 1.02
CA HIS A 282 5.26 1.96 2.01
C HIS A 282 5.30 1.11 3.28
N GLY A 283 4.47 1.48 4.27
CA GLY A 283 4.27 0.73 5.50
C GLY A 283 4.59 1.50 6.78
N ASN A 284 5.01 2.76 6.68
CA ASN A 284 5.24 3.62 7.84
C ASN A 284 3.99 4.43 8.20
N TRP A 285 3.96 4.97 9.42
CA TRP A 285 2.87 5.82 9.91
C TRP A 285 2.83 7.21 9.25
N ASN A 286 3.90 7.60 8.57
CA ASN A 286 4.10 8.95 8.08
C ASN A 286 3.02 9.37 7.07
N PRO A 287 2.68 10.66 6.97
CA PRO A 287 1.63 11.12 6.07
C PRO A 287 1.80 10.73 4.60
N TYR A 288 3.04 10.61 4.09
CA TYR A 288 3.26 10.18 2.70
C TYR A 288 2.87 8.73 2.41
N ASP A 289 2.73 7.88 3.44
CA ASP A 289 2.21 6.51 3.33
C ASP A 289 0.73 6.43 3.76
N ALA A 290 0.33 7.20 4.78
CA ALA A 290 -0.98 7.08 5.40
C ALA A 290 -2.06 8.03 4.84
N HIS A 291 -1.67 9.06 4.08
CA HIS A 291 -2.61 9.99 3.46
C HIS A 291 -3.11 9.41 2.13
N ILE A 292 -4.36 8.94 2.14
CA ILE A 292 -5.01 8.30 1.00
C ILE A 292 -6.11 9.20 0.43
N PRO A 293 -6.37 9.15 -0.90
CA PRO A 293 -7.56 9.77 -1.45
C PRO A 293 -8.80 9.04 -0.94
N LEU A 294 -9.92 9.77 -0.80
CA LEU A 294 -11.22 9.18 -0.56
C LEU A 294 -12.28 9.98 -1.33
N VAL A 295 -12.79 9.39 -2.40
CA VAL A 295 -13.77 10.02 -3.29
C VAL A 295 -15.03 9.18 -3.29
N PHE A 296 -16.18 9.80 -3.03
CA PHE A 296 -17.49 9.19 -3.21
C PHE A 296 -18.19 9.83 -4.41
N MET A 297 -18.93 9.02 -5.17
CA MET A 297 -19.65 9.47 -6.37
C MET A 297 -20.93 8.63 -6.56
N GLY A 298 -21.98 9.24 -7.13
CA GLY A 298 -23.17 8.51 -7.58
C GLY A 298 -24.36 8.64 -6.64
N TRP A 299 -25.15 7.57 -6.51
CA TRP A 299 -26.37 7.55 -5.70
C TRP A 299 -26.11 8.01 -4.27
N GLY A 300 -26.96 8.92 -3.78
CA GLY A 300 -26.88 9.42 -2.40
C GLY A 300 -25.75 10.41 -2.12
N ILE A 301 -24.85 10.68 -3.07
CA ILE A 301 -23.68 11.54 -2.86
C ILE A 301 -23.90 12.95 -3.43
N LYS A 302 -23.63 13.98 -2.62
CA LYS A 302 -23.67 15.39 -3.05
C LYS A 302 -22.26 15.86 -3.44
N PRO A 303 -22.12 16.73 -4.46
CA PRO A 303 -20.84 17.36 -4.76
C PRO A 303 -20.32 18.18 -3.59
N GLY A 304 -19.04 18.05 -3.28
CA GLY A 304 -18.39 18.78 -2.20
C GLY A 304 -16.98 18.26 -1.93
N ALA A 305 -16.30 18.92 -1.00
CA ALA A 305 -15.00 18.49 -0.49
C ALA A 305 -14.89 18.88 0.99
N THR A 306 -14.02 18.19 1.72
CA THR A 306 -13.71 18.49 3.11
C THR A 306 -12.22 18.33 3.36
N ASN A 307 -11.66 19.19 4.21
CA ASN A 307 -10.30 19.05 4.74
C ASN A 307 -10.31 18.54 6.19
N LYS A 308 -11.47 18.08 6.68
CA LYS A 308 -11.54 17.43 7.99
C LYS A 308 -10.81 16.09 7.93
N THR A 309 -10.12 15.77 9.03
CA THR A 309 -9.44 14.49 9.17
C THR A 309 -10.47 13.38 9.37
N HIS A 310 -10.45 12.41 8.46
CA HIS A 310 -11.15 11.13 8.57
C HIS A 310 -10.12 9.99 8.52
N TYR A 311 -10.56 8.79 8.87
CA TYR A 311 -9.72 7.60 8.89
C TYR A 311 -10.20 6.58 7.86
N MET A 312 -9.30 5.72 7.40
CA MET A 312 -9.64 4.58 6.53
C MET A 312 -10.76 3.72 7.13
N THR A 313 -10.81 3.61 8.46
CA THR A 313 -11.84 2.88 9.22
C THR A 313 -13.24 3.48 9.12
N ASP A 314 -13.37 4.71 8.61
CA ASP A 314 -14.63 5.45 8.50
C ASP A 314 -15.37 5.13 7.17
N ILE A 315 -14.69 4.51 6.20
CA ILE A 315 -15.26 4.20 4.88
C ILE A 315 -16.42 3.19 5.00
N ALA A 316 -16.17 2.06 5.66
CA ALA A 316 -17.18 1.01 5.83
C ALA A 316 -18.44 1.45 6.61
N PRO A 317 -18.35 2.13 7.76
CA PRO A 317 -19.55 2.65 8.44
C PRO A 317 -20.28 3.73 7.63
N THR A 318 -19.57 4.51 6.80
CA THR A 318 -20.21 5.45 5.86
C THR A 318 -21.08 4.72 4.83
N LEU A 319 -20.56 3.64 4.23
CA LEU A 319 -21.34 2.80 3.31
C LEU A 319 -22.52 2.11 4.01
N ALA A 320 -22.31 1.59 5.22
CA ALA A 320 -23.38 0.98 6.00
C ALA A 320 -24.52 1.97 6.30
N ALA A 321 -24.17 3.21 6.65
CA ALA A 321 -25.14 4.28 6.86
C ALA A 321 -25.89 4.66 5.57
N LEU A 322 -25.20 4.73 4.42
CA LEU A 322 -25.82 4.99 3.11
C LEU A 322 -26.80 3.88 2.70
N LEU A 323 -26.45 2.63 2.95
CA LEU A 323 -27.24 1.45 2.57
C LEU A 323 -28.30 1.06 3.59
N HIS A 324 -28.36 1.74 4.73
CA HIS A 324 -29.24 1.40 5.87
C HIS A 324 -29.05 -0.06 6.35
N ILE A 325 -27.80 -0.52 6.40
CA ILE A 325 -27.43 -1.84 6.90
C ILE A 325 -26.62 -1.76 8.19
N GLN A 326 -26.58 -2.86 8.93
CA GLN A 326 -25.75 -3.00 10.12
C GLN A 326 -24.26 -2.84 9.75
N MET A 327 -23.52 -2.05 10.53
CA MET A 327 -22.06 -1.92 10.39
C MET A 327 -21.36 -3.26 10.64
N PRO A 328 -20.18 -3.50 10.02
CA PRO A 328 -19.36 -4.66 10.34
C PRO A 328 -19.11 -4.83 11.84
N ASN A 329 -19.03 -6.09 12.29
CA ASN A 329 -19.05 -6.47 13.71
C ASN A 329 -17.80 -6.08 14.53
N GLY A 330 -16.76 -5.55 13.87
CA GLY A 330 -15.53 -5.05 14.50
C GLY A 330 -15.21 -3.60 14.13
N THR A 331 -16.20 -2.84 13.65
CA THR A 331 -16.00 -1.44 13.25
C THR A 331 -15.62 -0.58 14.45
N VAL A 332 -14.55 0.20 14.29
CA VAL A 332 -14.07 1.21 15.25
C VAL A 332 -14.12 2.64 14.70
N GLY A 333 -14.39 2.79 13.40
CA GLY A 333 -14.60 4.08 12.76
C GLY A 333 -16.05 4.54 12.85
N GLU A 334 -16.31 5.74 12.33
CA GLU A 334 -17.63 6.38 12.38
C GLU A 334 -18.08 6.80 10.97
N PRO A 335 -19.39 6.87 10.68
CA PRO A 335 -19.86 7.39 9.41
C PRO A 335 -19.39 8.84 9.17
N ILE A 336 -18.94 9.13 7.96
CA ILE A 336 -18.64 10.48 7.51
C ILE A 336 -19.96 11.21 7.26
N THR A 337 -20.46 11.89 8.29
CA THR A 337 -21.79 12.51 8.29
C THR A 337 -22.01 13.54 7.19
N GLU A 338 -20.95 14.20 6.73
CA GLU A 338 -20.99 15.13 5.59
C GLU A 338 -21.47 14.48 4.30
N ILE A 339 -21.29 13.16 4.19
CA ILE A 339 -21.75 12.35 3.06
C ILE A 339 -23.15 11.80 3.30
N THR A 340 -23.41 11.31 4.51
CA THR A 340 -24.62 10.54 4.82
C THR A 340 -25.79 11.35 5.37
N ASN A 341 -25.63 12.65 5.67
CA ASN A 341 -26.67 13.44 6.32
C ASN A 341 -27.94 13.59 5.46
N LYS A 342 -28.93 12.74 5.80
CA LYS A 342 -30.37 12.97 5.68
C LYS A 342 -30.95 13.21 7.07
#